data_AF-A0A0M5J873-F1
#
_entry.id   AF-A0A0M5J873-F1
#
_cell.length_a   1.000
_cell.length_b   1.000
_cell.length_c   1.000
_cell.angle_alpha   90.00
_cell.angle_beta   90.00
_cell.angle_gamma   90.00
#
_symmetry.space_group_name_H-M   'P 1'
#
loop_
_entity.id
_entity.type
_entity.pdbx_description
1 polymer ?
#
loop_
_entity_poly.entity_id
_entity_poly.type
_entity_poly.pdbx_seq_one_letter_code
_entity_poly.pdbx_strand_id
1 'polypeptide(L)'
;MAAPMQNEDLTKLKSFIDFVNANPTVLNMPQLQFVKDFIEKFGGKIPDGDFKMPESGKCPFGGDAGAKATPTESTPTSASAADDSDSSDDDDIDSEPESDIELDMEGVIKPDNNPPQPMGDDSKTPTEQEQDEAGELRGQAAAAYGEQKFEEAIAFYTKAIELNPGNALFHAKRGQAFLKLKQPNACIRDCNKALELNCDSAASYKFRGRAHRLLGQFEEAAKDLRQACKLDFDEETDEWLREVTPNAKKIEQHRIKQERKQAERKIKERQRAQAKARKEQAKQSSAGAGFPGAGGMPGGFPGGMPGGFPGMPGGFDMGDLMSKMKDPEVAAAMQDILANPANISKYMSNPKIFNLLKNFFPGGMPGGMPGGMPGGFPAGAADAADGDDTSSDAKSANSSAPNAKKTSSDFVDDGLD
;
A
#
# COMPACT_ATOMS: atom_id res chain seq x y z
N MET A 1 -8.61 -17.22 23.65
CA MET A 1 -8.40 -16.66 22.30
C MET A 1 -9.05 -15.28 22.30
N ALA A 2 -8.29 -14.22 22.08
CA ALA A 2 -8.88 -12.87 22.00
C ALA A 2 -9.58 -12.72 20.64
N ALA A 3 -10.81 -12.21 20.64
CA ALA A 3 -11.51 -11.90 19.40
C ALA A 3 -10.73 -10.82 18.62
N PRO A 4 -10.62 -10.90 17.28
CA PRO A 4 -9.93 -9.91 16.46
C PRO A 4 -10.80 -8.64 16.27
N MET A 5 -11.30 -8.07 17.36
CA MET A 5 -12.10 -6.85 17.37
C MET A 5 -11.63 -5.94 18.51
N GLN A 6 -11.70 -4.62 18.29
CA GLN A 6 -11.36 -3.64 19.32
C GLN A 6 -12.38 -3.73 20.48
N ASN A 7 -11.94 -3.49 21.72
CA ASN A 7 -12.81 -3.58 22.90
C ASN A 7 -14.02 -2.63 22.83
N GLU A 8 -13.88 -1.51 22.14
CA GLU A 8 -14.95 -0.53 21.91
C GLU A 8 -16.04 -1.10 20.99
N ASP A 9 -15.65 -1.79 19.91
CA ASP A 9 -16.59 -2.42 18.98
C ASP A 9 -17.35 -3.57 19.62
N LEU A 10 -16.67 -4.34 20.49
CA LEU A 10 -17.31 -5.37 21.30
C LEU A 10 -18.36 -4.77 22.25
N THR A 11 -18.10 -3.59 22.79
CA THR A 11 -19.03 -2.89 23.68
C THR A 11 -20.25 -2.39 22.90
N LYS A 12 -20.06 -1.82 21.71
CA LYS A 12 -21.16 -1.39 20.82
C LYS A 12 -22.02 -2.58 20.36
N LEU A 13 -21.38 -3.68 19.98
CA LEU A 13 -22.07 -4.92 19.56
C LEU A 13 -22.90 -5.50 20.71
N LYS A 14 -22.35 -5.51 21.92
CA LYS A 14 -23.08 -5.98 23.12
C LYS A 14 -24.31 -5.11 23.39
N SER A 15 -24.16 -3.79 23.37
CA SER A 15 -25.29 -2.86 23.54
C SER A 15 -26.36 -3.05 22.46
N PHE A 16 -25.98 -3.41 21.23
CA PHE A 16 -26.93 -3.65 20.14
C PHE A 16 -27.72 -4.93 20.37
N ILE A 17 -27.04 -6.00 20.78
CA ILE A 17 -27.68 -7.27 21.12
C ILE A 17 -28.67 -7.08 22.28
N ASP A 18 -28.28 -6.34 23.32
CA ASP A 18 -29.15 -6.04 24.45
C ASP A 18 -30.39 -5.24 24.03
N PHE A 19 -30.23 -4.29 23.08
CA PHE A 19 -31.34 -3.51 22.52
C PHE A 19 -32.29 -4.34 21.66
N VAL A 20 -31.76 -5.23 20.81
CA VAL A 20 -32.56 -6.13 19.97
C VAL A 20 -33.31 -7.16 20.82
N ASN A 21 -32.69 -7.65 21.91
CA ASN A 21 -33.37 -8.52 22.87
C ASN A 21 -34.53 -7.82 23.57
N ALA A 22 -34.40 -6.52 23.87
CA ALA A 22 -35.49 -5.74 24.45
C ALA A 22 -36.58 -5.38 23.43
N ASN A 23 -36.22 -5.18 22.15
CA ASN A 23 -37.14 -4.77 21.08
C ASN A 23 -36.90 -5.57 19.78
N PRO A 24 -37.48 -6.77 19.63
CA PRO A 24 -37.21 -7.65 18.50
C PRO A 24 -37.75 -7.12 17.16
N THR A 25 -38.72 -6.19 17.19
CA THR A 25 -39.31 -5.58 15.99
C THR A 25 -38.40 -4.57 15.29
N VAL A 26 -37.29 -4.14 15.93
CA VAL A 26 -36.26 -3.29 15.32
C VAL A 26 -35.67 -3.93 14.07
N LEU A 27 -35.57 -5.27 14.05
CA LEU A 27 -34.99 -6.03 12.95
C LEU A 27 -35.86 -6.01 11.68
N ASN A 28 -37.11 -5.53 11.76
CA ASN A 28 -37.97 -5.36 10.59
C ASN A 28 -37.69 -4.05 9.82
N MET A 29 -36.78 -3.19 10.31
CA MET A 29 -36.40 -1.97 9.59
C MET A 29 -35.65 -2.28 8.28
N PRO A 30 -35.84 -1.49 7.20
CA PRO A 30 -35.15 -1.69 5.92
C PRO A 30 -33.61 -1.69 6.04
N GLN A 31 -33.08 -0.88 6.94
CA GLN A 31 -31.63 -0.76 7.18
C GLN A 31 -31.01 -1.95 7.94
N LEU A 32 -31.82 -2.82 8.54
CA LEU A 32 -31.36 -3.98 9.32
C LEU A 32 -31.76 -5.32 8.69
N GLN A 33 -32.19 -5.32 7.42
CA GLN A 33 -32.58 -6.54 6.69
C GLN A 33 -31.44 -7.58 6.64
N PHE A 34 -30.19 -7.14 6.53
CA PHE A 34 -29.05 -8.07 6.55
C PHE A 34 -28.93 -8.88 7.86
N VAL A 35 -29.37 -8.31 9.00
CA VAL A 35 -29.38 -8.99 10.31
C VAL A 35 -30.54 -9.97 10.37
N LYS A 36 -31.70 -9.60 9.80
CA LYS A 36 -32.85 -10.49 9.64
C LYS A 36 -32.48 -11.72 8.81
N ASP A 37 -31.88 -11.52 7.65
CA ASP A 37 -31.40 -12.61 6.78
C ASP A 37 -30.38 -13.51 7.50
N PHE A 38 -29.50 -12.92 8.31
CA PHE A 38 -28.54 -13.68 9.10
C PHE A 38 -29.22 -14.56 10.13
N ILE A 39 -30.19 -14.03 10.89
CA ILE A 39 -30.92 -14.78 11.92
C ILE A 39 -31.76 -15.90 11.29
N GLU A 40 -32.43 -15.62 10.16
CA GLU A 40 -33.23 -16.62 9.43
C GLU A 40 -32.35 -17.74 8.86
N LYS A 41 -31.13 -17.42 8.38
CA LYS A 41 -30.16 -18.43 7.92
C LYS A 41 -29.76 -19.44 9.01
N PHE A 42 -29.73 -19.01 10.27
CA PHE A 42 -29.44 -19.89 11.42
C PHE A 42 -30.70 -20.46 12.09
N GLY A 43 -31.87 -20.33 11.45
CA GLY A 43 -33.13 -20.92 11.91
C GLY A 43 -33.87 -20.12 12.99
N GLY A 44 -33.46 -18.87 13.25
CA GLY A 44 -34.18 -17.96 14.12
C GLY A 44 -35.43 -17.41 13.46
N LYS A 45 -36.48 -17.15 14.26
CA LYS A 45 -37.73 -16.52 13.80
C LYS A 45 -37.88 -15.15 14.46
N ILE A 46 -38.09 -14.12 13.65
CA ILE A 46 -38.29 -12.75 14.13
C ILE A 46 -39.80 -12.46 14.14
N PRO A 47 -40.36 -11.87 15.21
CA PRO A 47 -41.76 -11.45 15.24
C PRO A 47 -42.06 -10.37 14.20
N ASP A 48 -43.14 -10.55 13.45
CA ASP A 48 -43.63 -9.54 12.50
C ASP A 48 -44.27 -8.37 13.27
N GLY A 49 -43.91 -7.14 12.89
CA GLY A 49 -44.48 -5.93 13.45
C GLY A 49 -43.67 -4.68 13.15
N ASP A 50 -44.35 -3.53 13.11
CA ASP A 50 -43.71 -2.23 12.98
C ASP A 50 -43.03 -1.83 14.30
N PHE A 51 -41.77 -1.44 14.23
CA PHE A 51 -41.06 -0.92 15.38
C PHE A 51 -41.70 0.38 15.87
N LYS A 52 -42.08 0.41 17.15
CA LYS A 52 -42.47 1.63 17.86
C LYS A 52 -41.43 1.94 18.92
N MET A 53 -40.89 3.15 18.86
CA MET A 53 -39.87 3.62 19.78
C MET A 53 -40.46 3.78 21.19
N PRO A 54 -39.79 3.28 22.26
CA PRO A 54 -40.27 3.46 23.62
C PRO A 54 -40.20 4.93 24.06
N GLU A 55 -41.19 5.39 24.83
CA GLU A 55 -41.37 6.80 25.27
C GLU A 55 -40.19 7.38 26.06
N SER A 56 -39.24 6.55 26.51
CA SER A 56 -38.02 7.00 27.20
C SER A 56 -36.93 7.57 26.27
N GLY A 57 -37.21 7.73 24.98
CA GLY A 57 -36.64 8.81 24.16
C GLY A 57 -35.12 8.88 24.01
N LYS A 58 -34.38 7.79 24.17
CA LYS A 58 -32.94 7.78 23.88
C LYS A 58 -32.52 6.47 23.22
N CYS A 59 -32.32 6.50 21.90
CA CYS A 59 -31.59 5.45 21.21
C CYS A 59 -30.17 5.40 21.80
N PRO A 60 -29.68 4.24 22.27
CA PRO A 60 -28.32 4.11 22.81
C PRO A 60 -27.23 4.38 21.76
N PHE A 61 -27.61 4.50 20.48
CA PHE A 61 -26.74 4.77 19.35
C PHE A 61 -26.82 6.22 18.82
N GLY A 62 -27.58 7.11 19.48
CA GLY A 62 -27.69 8.52 19.09
C GLY A 62 -28.59 8.73 17.87
N GLY A 63 -29.84 9.14 18.10
CA GLY A 63 -30.79 9.47 17.05
C GLY A 63 -32.15 9.77 17.67
N ASP A 64 -32.50 11.05 17.74
CA ASP A 64 -33.82 11.50 18.19
C ASP A 64 -34.87 11.27 17.09
N ALA A 65 -36.04 10.75 17.50
CA ALA A 65 -37.18 10.57 16.62
C ALA A 65 -37.79 11.94 16.25
N GLY A 66 -37.34 12.53 15.15
CA GLY A 66 -37.91 13.78 14.66
C GLY A 66 -37.45 14.30 13.30
N ALA A 67 -36.39 13.76 12.69
CA ALA A 67 -35.91 14.27 11.40
C ALA A 67 -36.67 13.64 10.23
N LYS A 68 -37.81 14.26 9.87
CA LYS A 68 -38.48 14.05 8.59
C LYS A 68 -37.58 14.61 7.47
N ALA A 69 -37.28 13.76 6.49
CA ALA A 69 -36.49 14.11 5.32
C ALA A 69 -37.18 15.18 4.44
N THR A 70 -36.47 16.27 4.13
CA THR A 70 -36.64 17.04 2.88
C THR A 70 -35.33 17.74 2.48
N PRO A 71 -35.03 17.89 1.18
CA PRO A 71 -33.74 18.37 0.65
C PRO A 71 -33.78 19.86 0.27
N THR A 72 -32.71 20.62 0.51
CA THR A 72 -32.43 21.88 -0.21
C THR A 72 -30.96 22.29 -0.10
N GLU A 73 -30.36 22.58 -1.27
CA GLU A 73 -29.13 23.34 -1.45
C GLU A 73 -29.24 24.78 -0.94
N SER A 74 -28.15 25.34 -0.42
CA SER A 74 -27.48 26.55 -0.96
C SER A 74 -26.44 27.11 0.03
N THR A 75 -25.39 27.68 -0.56
CA THR A 75 -24.11 28.12 0.02
C THR A 75 -24.19 29.50 0.73
N PRO A 76 -23.08 30.19 1.10
CA PRO A 76 -22.74 30.48 2.50
C PRO A 76 -22.90 31.97 2.84
N THR A 77 -22.87 32.34 4.12
CA THR A 77 -22.59 33.73 4.49
C THR A 77 -21.72 33.80 5.74
N SER A 78 -20.62 34.53 5.55
CA SER A 78 -19.68 35.01 6.55
C SER A 78 -20.37 35.95 7.56
N ALA A 79 -20.03 35.81 8.85
CA ALA A 79 -19.79 36.96 9.72
C ALA A 79 -19.02 36.52 10.99
N SER A 80 -17.94 37.25 11.24
CA SER A 80 -17.07 37.25 12.41
C SER A 80 -17.78 37.60 13.73
N ALA A 81 -17.29 37.08 14.85
CA ALA A 81 -16.79 37.89 15.97
C ALA A 81 -16.08 37.00 17.00
N ALA A 82 -14.92 37.48 17.44
CA ALA A 82 -14.11 36.92 18.51
C ALA A 82 -14.79 37.06 19.87
N ASP A 83 -14.64 36.06 20.73
CA ASP A 83 -14.49 36.27 22.17
C ASP A 83 -13.58 35.19 22.77
N ASP A 84 -12.65 35.66 23.58
CA ASP A 84 -11.54 34.96 24.22
C ASP A 84 -12.04 34.43 25.58
N SER A 85 -12.09 33.11 25.75
CA SER A 85 -12.05 32.54 27.10
C SER A 85 -11.28 31.22 27.10
N ASP A 86 -10.00 31.37 27.42
CA ASP A 86 -9.01 30.37 27.81
C ASP A 86 -9.58 29.31 28.77
N SER A 87 -9.98 28.17 28.21
CA SER A 87 -9.85 26.83 28.82
C SER A 87 -10.35 25.77 27.84
N SER A 88 -9.46 25.29 26.98
CA SER A 88 -9.69 24.03 26.29
C SER A 88 -8.39 23.23 26.29
N ASP A 89 -8.39 22.18 27.12
CA ASP A 89 -7.63 20.98 26.81
C ASP A 89 -7.86 20.64 25.34
N ASP A 90 -6.78 20.68 24.56
CA ASP A 90 -6.66 20.35 23.13
C ASP A 90 -6.98 18.86 22.86
N ASP A 91 -8.22 18.47 23.14
CA ASP A 91 -8.82 17.18 22.78
C ASP A 91 -9.76 17.27 21.57
N ASP A 92 -9.59 18.29 20.72
CA ASP A 92 -10.01 18.18 19.33
C ASP A 92 -8.98 17.31 18.57
N ILE A 93 -9.15 15.99 18.70
CA ILE A 93 -8.72 15.08 17.63
C ILE A 93 -9.56 15.47 16.43
N ASP A 94 -8.97 16.35 15.63
CA ASP A 94 -9.39 16.86 14.35
C ASP A 94 -9.90 15.73 13.44
N SER A 95 -11.15 15.38 13.66
CA SER A 95 -11.91 14.32 12.99
C SER A 95 -12.81 15.00 11.98
N GLU A 96 -12.21 15.83 11.11
CA GLU A 96 -12.93 16.25 9.90
C GLU A 96 -13.44 14.99 9.18
N PRO A 97 -14.71 14.97 8.76
CA PRO A 97 -15.27 13.87 8.01
C PRO A 97 -14.40 13.64 6.77
N GLU A 98 -14.00 12.39 6.56
CA GLU A 98 -13.16 12.02 5.42
C GLU A 98 -13.86 12.44 4.12
N SER A 99 -13.18 13.21 3.28
CA SER A 99 -13.74 13.66 2.01
C SER A 99 -13.92 12.46 1.08
N ASP A 100 -15.16 12.16 0.69
CA ASP A 100 -15.46 11.12 -0.29
C ASP A 100 -14.73 11.40 -1.62
N ILE A 101 -14.07 10.38 -2.18
CA ILE A 101 -13.38 10.50 -3.47
C ILE A 101 -14.41 10.43 -4.59
N GLU A 102 -14.48 11.48 -5.42
CA GLU A 102 -15.28 11.45 -6.64
C GLU A 102 -14.53 10.72 -7.77
N LEU A 103 -14.96 9.48 -8.02
CA LEU A 103 -14.49 8.63 -9.11
C LEU A 103 -15.47 8.68 -10.28
N ASP A 104 -14.92 8.67 -11.50
CA ASP A 104 -15.75 8.49 -12.69
C ASP A 104 -16.16 7.02 -12.82
N MET A 105 -17.42 6.72 -12.55
CA MET A 105 -17.96 5.35 -12.57
C MET A 105 -18.58 4.98 -13.92
N GLU A 106 -18.34 5.77 -14.99
CA GLU A 106 -18.87 5.47 -16.31
C GLU A 106 -18.45 4.07 -16.79
N GLY A 107 -19.42 3.29 -17.28
CA GLY A 107 -19.22 1.94 -17.79
C GLY A 107 -18.94 0.86 -16.73
N VAL A 108 -18.97 1.19 -15.44
CA VAL A 108 -18.92 0.18 -14.37
C VAL A 108 -20.25 -0.59 -14.33
N ILE A 109 -20.15 -1.92 -14.31
CA ILE A 109 -21.29 -2.84 -14.30
C ILE A 109 -21.37 -3.56 -12.95
N LYS A 110 -22.55 -4.11 -12.65
CA LYS A 110 -22.71 -4.95 -11.46
C LYS A 110 -21.88 -6.23 -11.61
N PRO A 111 -21.28 -6.73 -10.52
CA PRO A 111 -20.57 -8.01 -10.54
C PRO A 111 -21.51 -9.16 -10.95
N ASP A 112 -21.01 -10.09 -11.77
CA ASP A 112 -21.72 -11.33 -12.09
C ASP A 112 -21.68 -12.29 -10.90
N ASN A 113 -22.85 -12.77 -10.50
CA ASN A 113 -23.03 -13.71 -9.37
C ASN A 113 -23.29 -15.15 -9.87
N ASN A 114 -22.80 -15.49 -11.06
CA ASN A 114 -22.95 -16.82 -11.62
C ASN A 114 -22.06 -17.82 -10.86
N PRO A 115 -22.48 -19.10 -10.77
CA PRO A 115 -21.64 -20.15 -10.21
C PRO A 115 -20.30 -20.23 -10.96
N PRO A 116 -19.20 -20.62 -10.29
CA PRO A 116 -17.91 -20.78 -10.95
C PRO A 116 -18.01 -21.74 -12.14
N GLN A 117 -17.46 -21.32 -13.28
CA GLN A 117 -17.42 -22.12 -14.50
C GLN A 117 -16.42 -23.30 -14.35
N PRO A 118 -16.60 -24.40 -15.10
CA PRO A 118 -15.67 -25.52 -15.08
C PRO A 118 -14.27 -25.12 -15.55
N MET A 119 -13.24 -25.48 -14.78
CA MET A 119 -11.83 -25.12 -15.04
C MET A 119 -10.96 -26.29 -15.52
N GLY A 120 -11.56 -27.48 -15.70
CA GLY A 120 -10.84 -28.71 -16.00
C GLY A 120 -10.12 -29.31 -14.79
N ASP A 121 -9.46 -30.44 -14.98
CA ASP A 121 -8.70 -31.15 -13.94
C ASP A 121 -7.19 -30.90 -14.13
N ASP A 122 -6.61 -30.13 -13.20
CA ASP A 122 -5.19 -29.77 -13.23
C ASP A 122 -4.22 -30.96 -13.21
N SER A 123 -4.67 -32.12 -12.73
CA SER A 123 -3.85 -33.34 -12.68
C SER A 123 -3.85 -34.15 -13.97
N LYS A 124 -4.77 -33.83 -14.89
CA LYS A 124 -4.90 -34.55 -16.16
C LYS A 124 -3.70 -34.25 -17.06
N THR A 125 -3.05 -35.31 -17.53
CA THR A 125 -2.05 -35.25 -18.60
C THR A 125 -2.70 -35.63 -19.94
N PRO A 126 -3.02 -34.67 -20.82
CA PRO A 126 -3.76 -34.94 -22.04
C PRO A 126 -2.92 -35.75 -23.02
N THR A 127 -3.55 -36.76 -23.63
CA THR A 127 -2.94 -37.53 -24.73
C THR A 127 -2.81 -36.66 -25.99
N GLU A 128 -1.93 -37.05 -26.92
CA GLU A 128 -1.74 -36.32 -28.20
C GLU A 128 -3.07 -36.16 -28.97
N GLN A 129 -3.90 -37.21 -28.99
CA GLN A 129 -5.24 -37.16 -29.60
C GLN A 129 -6.14 -36.12 -28.93
N GLU A 130 -6.18 -36.06 -27.59
CA GLU A 130 -6.97 -35.06 -26.87
C GLU A 130 -6.44 -33.63 -27.07
N GLN A 131 -5.12 -33.47 -27.27
CA GLN A 131 -4.53 -32.17 -27.57
C GLN A 131 -4.91 -31.67 -28.96
N ASP A 132 -4.93 -32.57 -29.95
CA ASP A 132 -5.37 -32.26 -31.32
C ASP A 132 -6.87 -31.91 -31.34
N GLU A 133 -7.71 -32.72 -30.70
CA GLU A 133 -9.15 -32.44 -30.54
C GLU A 133 -9.41 -31.10 -29.82
N ALA A 134 -8.65 -30.80 -28.76
CA ALA A 134 -8.72 -29.50 -28.10
C ALA A 134 -8.29 -28.35 -29.02
N GLY A 135 -7.32 -28.58 -29.89
CA GLY A 135 -6.87 -27.66 -30.93
C GLY A 135 -7.96 -27.36 -31.97
N GLU A 136 -8.70 -28.39 -32.40
CA GLU A 136 -9.85 -28.24 -33.30
C GLU A 136 -10.99 -27.45 -32.64
N LEU A 137 -11.34 -27.79 -31.40
CA LEU A 137 -12.34 -27.07 -30.61
C LEU A 137 -11.97 -25.60 -30.41
N ARG A 138 -10.68 -25.29 -30.22
CA ARG A 138 -10.18 -23.90 -30.20
C ARG A 138 -10.46 -23.17 -31.52
N GLY A 139 -10.28 -23.85 -32.65
CA GLY A 139 -10.58 -23.32 -33.98
C GLY A 139 -12.08 -23.01 -34.13
N GLN A 140 -12.93 -23.95 -33.74
CA GLN A 140 -14.39 -23.78 -33.73
C GLN A 140 -14.84 -22.63 -32.80
N ALA A 141 -14.24 -22.55 -31.60
CA ALA A 141 -14.51 -21.47 -30.66
C ALA A 141 -14.12 -20.10 -31.23
N ALA A 142 -12.97 -20.02 -31.92
CA ALA A 142 -12.52 -18.78 -32.56
C ALA A 142 -13.45 -18.36 -33.71
N ALA A 143 -13.94 -19.32 -34.50
CA ALA A 143 -14.93 -19.05 -35.54
C ALA A 143 -16.25 -18.54 -34.96
N ALA A 144 -16.79 -19.22 -33.93
CA ALA A 144 -18.00 -18.79 -33.23
C ALA A 144 -17.84 -17.39 -32.60
N TYR A 145 -16.66 -17.09 -32.04
CA TYR A 145 -16.35 -15.76 -31.52
C TYR A 145 -16.35 -14.68 -32.63
N GLY A 146 -15.79 -15.00 -33.81
CA GLY A 146 -15.81 -14.10 -34.98
C GLY A 146 -17.23 -13.82 -35.49
N GLU A 147 -18.13 -14.80 -35.38
CA GLU A 147 -19.56 -14.67 -35.68
C GLU A 147 -20.37 -14.01 -34.54
N GLN A 148 -19.71 -13.54 -33.47
CA GLN A 148 -20.33 -12.95 -32.28
C GLN A 148 -21.23 -13.90 -31.48
N LYS A 149 -21.10 -15.22 -31.68
CA LYS A 149 -21.79 -16.27 -30.90
C LYS A 149 -20.96 -16.62 -29.66
N PHE A 150 -20.94 -15.72 -28.68
CA PHE A 150 -20.03 -15.82 -27.54
C PHE A 150 -20.34 -17.00 -26.62
N GLU A 151 -21.60 -17.36 -26.40
CA GLU A 151 -22.01 -18.51 -25.60
C GLU A 151 -21.55 -19.83 -26.24
N GLU A 152 -21.66 -19.96 -27.56
CA GLU A 152 -21.16 -21.12 -28.30
C GLU A 152 -19.62 -21.19 -28.21
N ALA A 153 -18.93 -20.06 -28.36
CA ALA A 153 -17.48 -19.99 -28.19
C ALA A 153 -17.05 -20.44 -26.78
N ILE A 154 -17.77 -20.03 -25.74
CA ILE A 154 -17.53 -20.46 -24.35
C ILE A 154 -17.74 -21.96 -24.20
N ALA A 155 -18.77 -22.53 -24.82
CA ALA A 155 -19.03 -23.97 -24.79
C ALA A 155 -17.89 -24.76 -25.46
N PHE A 156 -17.42 -24.32 -26.63
CA PHE A 156 -16.29 -24.95 -27.31
C PHE A 156 -14.98 -24.82 -26.51
N TYR A 157 -14.67 -23.64 -25.96
CA TYR A 157 -13.50 -23.48 -25.09
C TYR A 157 -13.60 -24.32 -23.81
N THR A 158 -14.79 -24.47 -23.24
CA THR A 158 -15.00 -25.31 -22.06
C THR A 158 -14.68 -26.77 -22.35
N LYS A 159 -15.15 -27.31 -23.48
CA LYS A 159 -14.77 -28.66 -23.92
C LYS A 159 -13.27 -28.77 -24.18
N ALA A 160 -12.64 -27.76 -24.79
CA ALA A 160 -11.20 -27.75 -25.01
C ALA A 160 -10.41 -27.78 -23.70
N ILE A 161 -10.89 -27.10 -22.65
CA ILE A 161 -10.30 -27.10 -21.30
C ILE A 161 -10.47 -28.45 -20.61
N GLU A 162 -11.61 -29.13 -20.77
CA GLU A 162 -11.82 -30.48 -20.23
C GLU A 162 -10.89 -31.52 -20.88
N LEU A 163 -10.56 -31.34 -22.16
CA LEU A 163 -9.60 -32.18 -22.87
C LEU A 163 -8.16 -31.85 -22.47
N ASN A 164 -7.77 -30.57 -22.52
CA ASN A 164 -6.43 -30.09 -22.19
C ASN A 164 -6.48 -28.85 -21.27
N PRO A 165 -6.54 -29.07 -19.94
CA PRO A 165 -6.66 -27.99 -18.96
C PRO A 165 -5.37 -27.18 -18.77
N GLY A 166 -4.21 -27.76 -19.11
CA GLY A 166 -2.90 -27.13 -18.96
C GLY A 166 -2.60 -26.05 -20.00
N ASN A 167 -3.46 -25.83 -20.99
CA ASN A 167 -3.25 -24.80 -22.01
C ASN A 167 -3.80 -23.43 -21.58
N ALA A 168 -2.91 -22.52 -21.20
CA ALA A 168 -3.24 -21.16 -20.79
C ALA A 168 -4.08 -20.37 -21.81
N LEU A 169 -3.90 -20.64 -23.11
CA LEU A 169 -4.59 -19.91 -24.17
C LEU A 169 -6.11 -20.14 -24.16
N PHE A 170 -6.56 -21.36 -23.82
CA PHE A 170 -7.99 -21.67 -23.79
C PHE A 170 -8.70 -20.87 -22.71
N HIS A 171 -8.11 -20.79 -21.52
CA HIS A 171 -8.62 -19.97 -20.42
C HIS A 171 -8.64 -18.48 -20.81
N ALA A 172 -7.54 -17.94 -21.34
CA ALA A 172 -7.48 -16.53 -21.75
C ALA A 172 -8.55 -16.17 -22.81
N LYS A 173 -8.76 -17.04 -23.81
CA LYS A 173 -9.73 -16.80 -24.88
C LYS A 173 -11.18 -17.02 -24.44
N ARG A 174 -11.44 -17.96 -23.53
CA ARG A 174 -12.75 -18.08 -22.88
C ARG A 174 -13.07 -16.84 -22.03
N GLY A 175 -12.08 -16.34 -21.28
CA GLY A 175 -12.15 -15.07 -20.56
C GLY A 175 -12.49 -13.88 -21.48
N GLN A 176 -11.89 -13.84 -22.69
CA GLN A 176 -12.23 -12.84 -23.70
C GLN A 176 -13.71 -12.89 -24.11
N ALA A 177 -14.28 -14.09 -24.29
CA ALA A 177 -15.70 -14.27 -24.59
C ALA A 177 -16.60 -13.83 -23.42
N PHE A 178 -16.22 -14.13 -22.18
CA PHE A 178 -16.94 -13.65 -20.99
C PHE A 178 -16.99 -12.12 -20.87
N LEU A 179 -15.93 -11.41 -21.27
CA LEU A 179 -15.95 -9.95 -21.33
C LEU A 179 -17.00 -9.41 -22.29
N LYS A 180 -17.17 -10.04 -23.46
CA LYS A 180 -18.19 -9.64 -24.43
C LYS A 180 -19.61 -9.87 -23.89
N LEU A 181 -19.79 -10.88 -23.05
CA LEU A 181 -21.04 -11.14 -22.32
C LEU A 181 -21.20 -10.32 -21.03
N LYS A 182 -20.29 -9.39 -20.74
CA LYS A 182 -20.30 -8.57 -19.51
C LYS A 182 -20.29 -9.40 -18.22
N GLN A 183 -19.51 -10.49 -18.22
CA GLN A 183 -19.29 -11.37 -17.06
C GLN A 183 -17.83 -11.25 -16.55
N PRO A 184 -17.49 -10.15 -15.87
CA PRO A 184 -16.11 -9.85 -15.49
C PRO A 184 -15.52 -10.79 -14.44
N ASN A 185 -16.28 -11.27 -13.44
CA ASN A 185 -15.78 -12.21 -12.44
C ASN A 185 -15.44 -13.58 -13.07
N ALA A 186 -16.28 -14.08 -13.97
CA ALA A 186 -15.96 -15.26 -14.77
C ALA A 186 -14.66 -15.06 -15.56
N CYS A 187 -14.50 -13.92 -16.24
CA CYS A 187 -13.27 -13.57 -16.95
C CYS A 187 -12.03 -13.55 -16.03
N ILE A 188 -12.14 -12.95 -14.82
CA ILE A 188 -11.03 -12.87 -13.86
C ILE A 188 -10.58 -14.27 -13.42
N ARG A 189 -11.51 -15.19 -13.15
CA ARG A 189 -11.16 -16.59 -12.79
C ARG A 189 -10.36 -17.27 -13.90
N ASP A 190 -10.81 -17.14 -15.14
CA ASP A 190 -10.11 -17.69 -16.31
C ASP A 190 -8.73 -17.04 -16.51
N CYS A 191 -8.63 -15.72 -16.41
CA CYS A 191 -7.36 -15.03 -16.59
C CYS A 191 -6.37 -15.35 -15.46
N ASN A 192 -6.85 -15.51 -14.22
CA ASN A 192 -6.01 -15.98 -13.12
C ASN A 192 -5.46 -17.38 -13.41
N LYS A 193 -6.31 -18.30 -13.86
CA LYS A 193 -5.85 -19.64 -14.24
C LYS A 193 -4.86 -19.61 -15.41
N ALA A 194 -5.13 -18.78 -16.42
CA ALA A 194 -4.21 -18.59 -17.54
C ALA A 194 -2.84 -18.07 -17.08
N LEU A 195 -2.80 -17.15 -16.11
CA LEU A 195 -1.58 -16.59 -15.55
C LEU A 195 -0.84 -17.54 -14.59
N GLU A 196 -1.56 -18.45 -13.91
CA GLU A 196 -0.95 -19.55 -13.17
C GLU A 196 -0.22 -20.51 -14.11
N LEU A 197 -0.80 -20.79 -15.29
CA LEU A 197 -0.21 -21.67 -16.30
C LEU A 197 0.89 -20.98 -17.13
N ASN A 198 0.71 -19.69 -17.43
CA ASN A 198 1.68 -18.87 -18.17
C ASN A 198 1.67 -17.42 -17.63
N CYS A 199 2.64 -17.12 -16.78
CA CYS A 199 2.76 -15.82 -16.10
C CYS A 199 3.07 -14.64 -17.04
N ASP A 200 3.55 -14.91 -18.25
CA ASP A 200 3.97 -13.90 -19.24
C ASP A 200 2.91 -13.69 -20.34
N SER A 201 1.69 -14.17 -20.12
CA SER A 201 0.59 -14.01 -21.06
C SER A 201 0.05 -12.56 -21.07
N ALA A 202 0.49 -11.76 -22.04
CA ALA A 202 0.00 -10.38 -22.24
C ALA A 202 -1.52 -10.31 -22.41
N ALA A 203 -2.11 -11.26 -23.17
CA ALA A 203 -3.56 -11.33 -23.38
C ALA A 203 -4.33 -11.56 -22.07
N SER A 204 -3.80 -12.38 -21.15
CA SER A 204 -4.45 -12.65 -19.87
C SER A 204 -4.46 -11.41 -18.97
N TYR A 205 -3.36 -10.65 -18.93
CA TYR A 205 -3.33 -9.34 -18.25
C TYR A 205 -4.29 -8.33 -18.92
N LYS A 206 -4.31 -8.27 -20.25
CA LYS A 206 -5.22 -7.37 -21.00
C LYS A 206 -6.68 -7.61 -20.62
N PHE A 207 -7.14 -8.86 -20.68
CA PHE A 207 -8.53 -9.20 -20.39
C PHE A 207 -8.86 -9.07 -18.90
N ARG A 208 -7.96 -9.47 -18.00
CA ARG A 208 -8.15 -9.29 -16.55
C ARG A 208 -8.23 -7.82 -16.16
N GLY A 209 -7.36 -6.98 -16.71
CA GLY A 209 -7.38 -5.53 -16.50
C GLY A 209 -8.68 -4.90 -16.99
N ARG A 210 -9.20 -5.34 -18.15
CA ARG A 210 -10.51 -4.88 -18.64
C ARG A 210 -11.66 -5.35 -17.75
N ALA A 211 -11.61 -6.57 -17.22
CA ALA A 211 -12.61 -7.09 -16.29
C ALA A 211 -12.62 -6.29 -14.98
N HIS A 212 -11.45 -5.98 -14.42
CA HIS A 212 -11.32 -5.14 -13.23
C HIS A 212 -11.88 -3.73 -13.46
N ARG A 213 -11.64 -3.12 -14.64
CA ARG A 213 -12.28 -1.85 -15.00
C ARG A 213 -13.80 -1.95 -14.94
N LEU A 214 -14.37 -3.01 -15.49
CA LEU A 214 -15.83 -3.20 -15.53
C LEU A 214 -16.42 -3.35 -14.14
N LEU A 215 -15.65 -3.83 -13.16
CA LEU A 215 -16.04 -3.93 -11.75
C LEU A 215 -15.76 -2.64 -10.94
N GLY A 216 -15.16 -1.61 -11.54
CA GLY A 216 -14.75 -0.39 -10.83
C GLY A 216 -13.46 -0.55 -10.01
N GLN A 217 -12.71 -1.63 -10.20
CA GLN A 217 -11.43 -1.91 -9.55
C GLN A 217 -10.29 -1.25 -10.34
N PHE A 218 -10.23 0.09 -10.29
CA PHE A 218 -9.37 0.88 -11.17
C PHE A 218 -7.87 0.70 -10.89
N GLU A 219 -7.46 0.49 -9.64
CA GLU A 219 -6.04 0.29 -9.30
C GLU A 219 -5.51 -1.04 -9.89
N GLU A 220 -6.27 -2.11 -9.72
CA GLU A 220 -5.98 -3.44 -10.27
C GLU A 220 -6.01 -3.42 -11.80
N ALA A 221 -7.03 -2.78 -12.38
CA ALA A 221 -7.13 -2.60 -13.83
C ALA A 221 -5.89 -1.89 -14.40
N ALA A 222 -5.47 -0.79 -13.78
CA ALA A 222 -4.30 -0.04 -14.23
C ALA A 222 -2.98 -0.83 -14.05
N LYS A 223 -2.88 -1.69 -13.03
CA LYS A 223 -1.70 -2.55 -12.84
C LYS A 223 -1.61 -3.60 -13.95
N ASP A 224 -2.71 -4.30 -14.21
CA ASP A 224 -2.77 -5.34 -15.23
C ASP A 224 -2.59 -4.80 -16.65
N LEU A 225 -3.27 -3.71 -17.01
CA LEU A 225 -3.13 -3.11 -18.34
C LEU A 225 -1.72 -2.57 -18.57
N ARG A 226 -1.06 -2.01 -17.55
CA ARG A 226 0.37 -1.64 -17.65
C ARG A 226 1.25 -2.84 -17.88
N GLN A 227 1.00 -3.95 -17.18
CA GLN A 227 1.77 -5.17 -17.36
C GLN A 227 1.55 -5.77 -18.75
N ALA A 228 0.31 -5.74 -19.25
CA ALA A 228 -0.02 -6.15 -20.61
C ALA A 228 0.77 -5.33 -21.65
N CYS A 229 0.67 -3.99 -21.61
CA CYS A 229 1.40 -3.10 -22.53
C CYS A 229 2.92 -3.24 -22.44
N LYS A 230 3.45 -3.64 -21.27
CA LYS A 230 4.88 -3.88 -21.08
C LYS A 230 5.34 -5.19 -21.75
N LEU A 231 4.51 -6.22 -21.72
CA LEU A 231 4.79 -7.53 -22.31
C LEU A 231 4.59 -7.50 -23.84
N ASP A 232 3.46 -6.96 -24.28
CA ASP A 232 3.11 -6.79 -25.68
C ASP A 232 2.31 -5.51 -25.85
N PHE A 233 2.84 -4.56 -26.62
CA PHE A 233 2.19 -3.28 -26.82
C PHE A 233 1.03 -3.43 -27.80
N ASP A 234 -0.16 -3.05 -27.35
CA ASP A 234 -1.39 -3.10 -28.11
C ASP A 234 -2.17 -1.80 -27.89
N GLU A 235 -2.59 -1.17 -28.98
CA GLU A 235 -3.21 0.16 -28.95
C GLU A 235 -4.50 0.18 -28.13
N GLU A 236 -5.36 -0.84 -28.28
CA GLU A 236 -6.61 -0.98 -27.49
C GLU A 236 -6.31 -1.10 -25.98
N THR A 237 -5.24 -1.80 -25.62
CA THR A 237 -4.81 -1.97 -24.22
C THR A 237 -4.30 -0.65 -23.64
N ASP A 238 -3.52 0.11 -24.41
CA ASP A 238 -3.01 1.42 -24.03
C ASP A 238 -4.14 2.46 -23.89
N GLU A 239 -5.14 2.41 -24.77
CA GLU A 239 -6.37 3.19 -24.64
C GLU A 239 -7.13 2.88 -23.35
N TRP A 240 -7.37 1.60 -23.05
CA TRP A 240 -7.99 1.20 -21.79
C TRP A 240 -7.15 1.61 -20.58
N LEU A 241 -5.82 1.58 -20.68
CA LEU A 241 -4.94 2.04 -19.62
C LEU A 241 -5.13 3.54 -19.37
N ARG A 242 -5.20 4.36 -20.43
CA ARG A 242 -5.47 5.80 -20.30
C ARG A 242 -6.82 6.07 -19.64
N GLU A 243 -7.85 5.29 -19.97
CA GLU A 243 -9.19 5.37 -19.38
C GLU A 243 -9.17 5.14 -17.86
N VAL A 244 -8.46 4.12 -17.37
CA VAL A 244 -8.46 3.77 -15.92
C VAL A 244 -7.46 4.59 -15.09
N THR A 245 -6.43 5.13 -15.71
CA THR A 245 -5.35 5.87 -15.05
C THR A 245 -5.81 7.04 -14.17
N PRO A 246 -6.75 7.93 -14.57
CA PRO A 246 -7.17 9.04 -13.73
C PRO A 246 -7.82 8.57 -12.42
N ASN A 247 -8.73 7.59 -12.49
CA ASN A 247 -9.36 7.03 -11.29
C ASN A 247 -8.35 6.31 -10.40
N ALA A 248 -7.48 5.48 -10.98
CA ALA A 248 -6.42 4.81 -10.23
C ALA A 248 -5.51 5.81 -9.50
N LYS A 249 -5.14 6.93 -10.14
CA LYS A 249 -4.35 8.00 -9.51
C LYS A 249 -5.10 8.71 -8.37
N LYS A 250 -6.40 8.99 -8.53
CA LYS A 250 -7.23 9.59 -7.47
C LYS A 250 -7.30 8.68 -6.24
N ILE A 251 -7.52 7.38 -6.44
CA ILE A 251 -7.56 6.39 -5.35
C ILE A 251 -6.21 6.33 -4.63
N GLU A 252 -5.11 6.23 -5.38
CA GLU A 252 -3.76 6.19 -4.82
C GLU A 252 -3.43 7.46 -4.02
N GLN A 253 -3.73 8.64 -4.59
CA GLN A 253 -3.50 9.93 -3.91
C GLN A 253 -4.31 10.05 -2.62
N HIS A 254 -5.56 9.59 -2.63
CA HIS A 254 -6.37 9.56 -1.43
C HIS A 254 -5.79 8.60 -0.38
N ARG A 255 -5.37 7.39 -0.78
CA ARG A 255 -4.76 6.42 0.14
C ARG A 255 -3.49 6.99 0.78
N ILE A 256 -2.60 7.59 -0.01
CA ILE A 256 -1.37 8.25 0.49
C ILE A 256 -1.73 9.40 1.45
N LYS A 257 -2.75 10.19 1.14
CA LYS A 257 -3.22 11.28 2.03
C LYS A 257 -3.74 10.72 3.36
N GLN A 258 -4.49 9.63 3.34
CA GLN A 258 -5.01 8.96 4.52
C GLN A 258 -3.89 8.36 5.38
N GLU A 259 -2.95 7.65 4.76
CA GLU A 259 -1.78 7.09 5.44
C GLU A 259 -0.94 8.18 6.11
N ARG A 260 -0.72 9.31 5.41
CA ARG A 260 -0.02 10.48 5.98
C ARG A 260 -0.76 11.04 7.20
N LYS A 261 -2.07 11.25 7.11
CA LYS A 261 -2.90 11.78 8.22
C LYS A 261 -2.87 10.82 9.41
N GLN A 262 -2.97 9.51 9.17
CA GLN A 262 -2.88 8.50 10.23
C GLN A 262 -1.48 8.43 10.86
N ALA A 263 -0.41 8.55 10.07
CA ALA A 263 0.96 8.57 10.59
C ALA A 263 1.22 9.83 11.44
N GLU A 264 0.76 10.99 11.00
CA GLU A 264 0.86 12.24 11.76
C GLU A 264 0.11 12.17 13.08
N ARG A 265 -1.13 11.65 13.08
CA ARG A 265 -1.91 11.40 14.31
C ARG A 265 -1.16 10.47 15.28
N LYS A 266 -0.58 9.37 14.78
CA LYS A 266 0.22 8.44 15.61
C LYS A 266 1.49 9.08 16.18
N ILE A 267 2.14 9.97 15.43
CA ILE A 267 3.31 10.72 15.91
C ILE A 267 2.90 11.72 16.99
N LYS A 268 1.83 12.49 16.76
CA LYS A 268 1.30 13.47 17.72
C LYS A 268 0.88 12.79 19.03
N GLU A 269 0.20 11.65 18.94
CA GLU A 269 -0.20 10.83 20.10
C GLU A 269 1.02 10.32 20.88
N ARG A 270 2.03 9.77 20.18
CA ARG A 270 3.28 9.33 20.81
C ARG A 270 4.01 10.48 21.51
N GLN A 271 4.06 11.66 20.90
CA GLN A 271 4.66 12.85 21.51
C GLN A 271 3.88 13.30 22.76
N ARG A 272 2.54 13.32 22.71
CA ARG A 272 1.68 13.62 23.86
C ARG A 272 1.89 12.61 25.00
N ALA A 273 1.95 11.31 24.69
CA ALA A 273 2.22 10.26 25.67
C ALA A 273 3.60 10.41 26.33
N GLN A 274 4.64 10.67 25.54
CA GLN A 274 5.99 10.93 26.06
C GLN A 274 6.06 12.18 26.93
N ALA A 275 5.38 13.28 26.52
CA ALA A 275 5.31 14.49 27.31
C ALA A 275 4.57 14.27 28.65
N LYS A 276 3.48 13.51 28.65
CA LYS A 276 2.75 13.13 29.86
C LYS A 276 3.61 12.28 30.80
N ALA A 277 4.28 11.25 30.28
CA ALA A 277 5.20 10.42 31.05
C ALA A 277 6.36 11.23 31.67
N ARG A 278 6.94 12.16 30.90
CA ARG A 278 8.01 13.06 31.41
C ARG A 278 7.49 14.00 32.51
N LYS A 279 6.29 14.56 32.35
CA LYS A 279 5.65 15.39 33.39
C LYS A 279 5.38 14.59 34.66
N GLU A 280 4.95 13.33 34.54
CA GLU A 280 4.68 12.45 35.69
C GLU A 280 5.96 12.06 36.44
N GLN A 281 7.03 11.71 35.72
CA GLN A 281 8.34 11.47 36.32
C GLN A 281 8.88 12.70 37.07
N ALA A 282 8.72 13.90 36.52
CA ALA A 282 9.14 15.15 37.18
C ALA A 282 8.31 15.48 38.44
N LYS A 283 7.02 15.13 38.46
CA LYS A 283 6.18 15.26 39.66
C LYS A 283 6.59 14.26 40.75
N GLN A 284 6.92 13.02 40.39
CA GLN A 284 7.39 12.02 41.35
C GLN A 284 8.75 12.38 41.97
N SER A 285 9.68 12.92 41.17
CA SER A 285 10.99 13.35 41.68
C SER A 285 10.92 14.58 42.60
N SER A 286 9.98 15.51 42.34
CA SER A 286 9.77 16.69 43.20
C SER A 286 8.99 16.39 44.48
N ALA A 287 8.06 15.43 44.46
CA ALA A 287 7.34 14.98 45.65
C ALA A 287 8.20 14.15 46.63
N GLY A 288 9.32 13.57 46.16
CA GLY A 288 10.29 12.86 46.98
C GLY A 288 11.32 13.75 47.70
N ALA A 289 11.32 15.07 47.45
CA ALA A 289 12.32 16.01 47.99
C ALA A 289 11.80 16.88 49.17
N GLY A 290 10.72 16.45 49.84
CA GLY A 290 10.20 17.12 51.03
C GLY A 290 10.70 16.51 52.33
N PHE A 291 11.87 16.93 52.83
CA PHE A 291 12.26 16.73 54.23
C PHE A 291 12.07 18.07 54.98
N PRO A 292 11.26 18.14 56.04
CA PRO A 292 11.10 19.37 56.81
C PRO A 292 12.14 19.41 57.93
N GLY A 293 12.97 20.46 57.98
CA GLY A 293 13.69 20.77 59.22
C GLY A 293 15.05 21.47 59.06
N ALA A 294 15.03 22.77 59.33
CA ALA A 294 16.00 23.50 60.15
C ALA A 294 17.50 23.53 59.73
N GLY A 295 17.89 24.69 59.18
CA GLY A 295 19.02 25.55 59.58
C GLY A 295 20.36 24.94 60.02
N GLY A 296 21.45 25.36 59.37
CA GLY A 296 22.78 25.37 60.01
C GLY A 296 23.99 25.27 59.08
N MET A 297 24.53 26.44 58.71
CA MET A 297 25.95 26.77 58.43
C MET A 297 26.78 26.13 57.29
N PRO A 298 27.82 26.86 56.82
CA PRO A 298 28.59 26.56 55.61
C PRO A 298 29.96 25.90 55.88
N GLY A 299 30.45 25.12 54.91
CA GLY A 299 31.87 24.81 54.73
C GLY A 299 32.26 23.34 54.87
N GLY A 300 32.99 22.83 53.85
CA GLY A 300 33.83 21.63 53.95
C GLY A 300 33.46 20.48 53.02
N PHE A 301 34.12 20.40 51.85
CA PHE A 301 34.42 19.09 51.22
C PHE A 301 35.37 18.32 52.16
N PRO A 302 35.21 16.99 52.39
CA PRO A 302 35.57 16.00 51.37
C PRO A 302 34.82 14.64 51.47
N GLY A 303 34.87 13.84 50.40
CA GLY A 303 34.65 12.38 50.51
C GLY A 303 33.52 11.84 49.64
N GLY A 304 33.85 10.83 48.83
CA GLY A 304 33.00 10.24 47.81
C GLY A 304 31.76 9.54 48.36
N MET A 305 30.73 9.49 47.51
CA MET A 305 29.59 8.60 47.66
C MET A 305 29.34 7.91 46.32
N PRO A 306 29.29 6.56 46.31
CA PRO A 306 29.03 5.74 45.14
C PRO A 306 27.53 5.66 44.89
N GLY A 307 27.08 5.90 43.65
CA GLY A 307 25.66 5.84 43.34
C GLY A 307 25.39 6.06 41.87
N GLY A 308 25.36 4.97 41.11
CA GLY A 308 24.92 4.97 39.72
C GLY A 308 23.45 5.37 39.60
N PHE A 309 23.17 6.26 38.64
CA PHE A 309 21.81 6.56 38.18
C PHE A 309 21.27 5.35 37.37
N PRO A 310 20.12 4.75 37.75
CA PRO A 310 19.53 3.66 36.99
C PRO A 310 18.56 4.21 35.93
N GLY A 311 18.80 3.91 34.65
CA GLY A 311 17.78 4.15 33.61
C GLY A 311 18.25 4.38 32.18
N MET A 312 19.55 4.42 31.88
CA MET A 312 20.02 4.57 30.50
C MET A 312 20.26 3.19 29.85
N PRO A 313 19.58 2.83 28.75
CA PRO A 313 19.87 1.62 28.01
C PRO A 313 21.14 1.84 27.18
N GLY A 314 22.20 1.10 27.52
CA GLY A 314 23.51 1.17 26.88
C GLY A 314 24.55 1.65 27.88
N GLY A 315 25.46 0.74 28.27
CA GLY A 315 26.51 0.96 29.27
C GLY A 315 27.49 2.07 28.87
N PHE A 316 27.08 3.31 29.08
CA PHE A 316 27.89 4.50 28.94
C PHE A 316 28.61 4.74 30.26
N ASP A 317 29.88 4.36 30.33
CA ASP A 317 30.72 4.59 31.51
C ASP A 317 31.10 6.08 31.58
N MET A 318 30.32 6.85 32.35
CA MET A 318 30.53 8.28 32.56
C MET A 318 31.83 8.57 33.34
N GLY A 319 32.42 7.57 34.01
CA GLY A 319 33.71 7.67 34.70
C GLY A 319 34.91 7.65 33.74
N ASP A 320 34.84 6.84 32.69
CA ASP A 320 35.84 6.82 31.62
C ASP A 320 35.77 8.07 30.73
N LEU A 321 34.56 8.57 30.46
CA LEU A 321 34.34 9.82 29.73
C LEU A 321 34.90 11.04 30.50
N MET A 322 34.59 11.16 31.80
CA MET A 322 35.04 12.30 32.61
C MET A 322 36.56 12.28 32.87
N SER A 323 37.17 11.10 32.88
CA SER A 323 38.63 10.95 32.97
C SER A 323 39.34 11.35 31.68
N LYS A 324 38.73 11.06 30.51
CA LYS A 324 39.27 11.42 29.18
C LYS A 324 38.98 12.88 28.78
N MET A 325 37.94 13.50 29.33
CA MET A 325 37.64 14.93 29.14
C MET A 325 38.57 15.87 29.93
N LYS A 326 39.36 15.33 30.87
CA LYS A 326 40.43 16.07 31.56
C LYS A 326 41.67 16.27 30.70
N ASP A 327 41.79 15.54 29.58
CA ASP A 327 42.85 15.77 28.60
C ASP A 327 42.47 17.02 27.77
N PRO A 328 43.18 18.15 27.94
CA PRO A 328 42.77 19.44 27.36
C PRO A 328 42.68 19.40 25.82
N GLU A 329 43.42 18.50 25.18
CA GLU A 329 43.41 18.29 23.74
C GLU A 329 42.10 17.61 23.25
N VAL A 330 41.55 16.70 24.04
CA VAL A 330 40.30 15.96 23.71
C VAL A 330 39.08 16.85 23.94
N ALA A 331 39.10 17.68 24.98
CA ALA A 331 38.03 18.64 25.26
C ALA A 331 37.92 19.71 24.16
N ALA A 332 39.06 20.25 23.71
CA ALA A 332 39.09 21.23 22.63
C ALA A 332 38.55 20.66 21.30
N ALA A 333 38.95 19.43 20.96
CA ALA A 333 38.47 18.76 19.75
C ALA A 333 36.97 18.45 19.81
N MET A 334 36.45 18.05 20.97
CA MET A 334 35.01 17.78 21.14
C MET A 334 34.19 19.07 21.06
N GLN A 335 34.68 20.19 21.61
CA GLN A 335 34.03 21.48 21.50
C GLN A 335 33.99 21.98 20.04
N ASP A 336 35.06 21.78 19.27
CA ASP A 336 35.11 22.13 17.84
C ASP A 336 34.17 21.26 16.99
N ILE A 337 34.09 19.96 17.28
CA ILE A 337 33.16 19.04 16.61
C ILE A 337 31.69 19.36 16.94
N LEU A 338 31.40 19.73 18.19
CA LEU A 338 30.05 20.13 18.62
C LEU A 338 29.63 21.47 18.03
N ALA A 339 30.56 22.40 17.87
CA ALA A 339 30.32 23.68 17.21
C ALA A 339 30.17 23.51 15.69
N ASN A 340 30.89 22.57 15.07
CA ASN A 340 30.80 22.29 13.64
C ASN A 340 31.04 20.80 13.30
N PRO A 341 29.98 20.02 13.01
CA PRO A 341 30.07 18.58 12.76
C PRO A 341 30.96 18.16 11.57
N ALA A 342 31.26 19.07 10.63
CA ALA A 342 32.13 18.78 9.49
C ALA A 342 33.62 18.66 9.87
N ASN A 343 34.02 19.14 11.05
CA ASN A 343 35.42 19.13 11.49
C ASN A 343 35.88 17.76 12.03
N ILE A 344 34.98 16.78 12.15
CA ILE A 344 35.27 15.43 12.64
C ILE A 344 36.45 14.79 11.91
N SER A 345 36.54 14.94 10.59
CA SER A 345 37.59 14.34 9.76
C SER A 345 39.00 14.82 10.11
N LYS A 346 39.14 16.02 10.71
CA LYS A 346 40.45 16.56 11.13
C LYS A 346 41.03 15.81 12.32
N TYR A 347 40.17 15.19 13.14
CA TYR A 347 40.56 14.53 14.38
C TYR A 347 40.50 13.00 14.29
N MET A 348 40.09 12.44 13.14
CA MET A 348 40.10 11.00 12.89
C MET A 348 41.51 10.39 12.92
N SER A 349 42.53 11.17 12.59
CA SER A 349 43.93 10.73 12.65
C SER A 349 44.50 10.68 14.07
N ASN A 350 43.80 11.26 15.07
CA ASN A 350 44.22 11.21 16.47
C ASN A 350 43.59 9.98 17.15
N PRO A 351 44.40 8.98 17.57
CA PRO A 351 43.89 7.72 18.10
C PRO A 351 43.11 7.89 19.42
N LYS A 352 43.35 8.96 20.19
CA LYS A 352 42.60 9.23 21.42
C LYS A 352 41.16 9.70 21.12
N ILE A 353 41.00 10.59 20.14
CA ILE A 353 39.71 11.19 19.78
C ILE A 353 38.88 10.20 18.94
N PHE A 354 39.52 9.43 18.08
CA PHE A 354 38.87 8.37 17.30
C PHE A 354 38.22 7.29 18.17
N ASN A 355 38.94 6.78 19.19
CA ASN A 355 38.40 5.80 20.13
C ASN A 355 37.23 6.36 20.96
N LEU A 356 37.22 7.66 21.24
CA LEU A 356 36.12 8.33 21.93
C LEU A 356 34.87 8.46 21.03
N LEU A 357 35.06 8.86 19.77
CA LEU A 357 33.99 9.01 18.77
C LEU A 357 33.32 7.67 18.44
N LYS A 358 34.10 6.57 18.41
CA LYS A 358 33.59 5.21 18.21
C LYS A 358 32.64 4.77 19.33
N ASN A 359 32.89 5.22 20.57
CA ASN A 359 32.03 4.94 21.71
C ASN A 359 30.77 5.84 21.73
N PHE A 360 30.84 7.02 21.11
CA PHE A 360 29.73 7.95 21.01
C PHE A 360 28.75 7.60 19.87
N PHE A 361 29.23 6.95 18.81
CA PHE A 361 28.43 6.52 17.65
C PHE A 361 28.63 5.03 17.35
N PRO A 362 28.00 4.12 18.13
CA PRO A 362 28.19 2.67 17.98
C PRO A 362 27.56 2.07 16.70
N GLY A 363 26.88 2.88 15.89
CA GLY A 363 26.24 2.48 14.61
C GLY A 363 26.91 3.01 13.35
N GLY A 364 28.10 3.61 13.45
CA GLY A 364 28.77 4.27 12.33
C GLY A 364 28.37 5.75 12.18
N MET A 365 29.33 6.56 11.74
CA MET A 365 29.13 8.00 11.54
C MET A 365 28.18 8.29 10.37
N PRO A 366 27.40 9.39 10.44
CA PRO A 366 26.58 9.83 9.32
C PRO A 366 27.49 10.39 8.22
N GLY A 367 27.75 9.57 7.20
CA GLY A 367 28.58 9.89 6.03
C GLY A 367 29.02 8.59 5.38
N GLY A 368 28.24 8.13 4.40
CA GLY A 368 28.16 6.72 4.01
C GLY A 368 29.42 6.07 3.44
N MET A 369 29.56 4.77 3.74
CA MET A 369 29.83 3.74 2.73
C MET A 369 29.41 2.36 3.29
N PRO A 370 28.71 1.50 2.52
CA PRO A 370 28.18 0.23 2.99
C PRO A 370 29.16 -0.94 2.76
N GLY A 371 29.19 -1.90 3.69
CA GLY A 371 29.47 -3.31 3.36
C GLY A 371 30.76 -3.94 3.90
N GLY A 372 30.58 -4.95 4.77
CA GLY A 372 31.19 -6.29 4.66
C GLY A 372 32.71 -6.49 4.85
N MET A 373 33.10 -7.05 6.00
CA MET A 373 34.24 -8.00 6.10
C MET A 373 33.87 -9.33 5.40
N PRO A 374 34.77 -10.21 4.89
CA PRO A 374 35.97 -10.71 5.61
C PRO A 374 37.22 -11.18 4.77
N GLY A 375 38.38 -11.28 5.44
CA GLY A 375 39.38 -12.36 5.26
C GLY A 375 40.24 -12.48 3.98
N GLY A 376 41.56 -12.63 4.18
CA GLY A 376 42.44 -13.42 3.29
C GLY A 376 43.66 -12.71 2.70
N PHE A 377 44.83 -12.87 3.34
CA PHE A 377 46.10 -12.97 2.61
C PHE A 377 46.16 -14.36 1.94
N PRO A 378 46.76 -14.49 0.74
CA PRO A 378 48.17 -14.90 0.72
C PRO A 378 49.02 -14.23 -0.37
N ALA A 379 50.33 -14.48 -0.24
CA ALA A 379 51.46 -13.99 -1.01
C ALA A 379 51.65 -14.66 -2.39
N GLY A 380 52.54 -14.06 -3.20
CA GLY A 380 53.25 -14.67 -4.34
C GLY A 380 52.97 -13.94 -5.66
N ALA A 381 53.85 -13.10 -6.20
CA ALA A 381 55.14 -13.35 -6.84
C ALA A 381 55.04 -13.32 -8.39
N ALA A 382 56.05 -12.66 -8.98
CA ALA A 382 56.60 -12.81 -10.33
C ALA A 382 55.98 -12.03 -11.51
N ASP A 383 56.89 -11.26 -12.15
CA ASP A 383 57.09 -11.05 -13.59
C ASP A 383 55.96 -10.47 -14.46
N ALA A 384 56.16 -9.69 -15.51
CA ALA A 384 57.24 -8.92 -16.13
C ALA A 384 56.62 -8.42 -17.46
N ALA A 385 57.18 -7.34 -18.03
CA ALA A 385 57.01 -6.95 -19.44
C ALA A 385 55.62 -6.40 -19.81
N ASP A 386 55.41 -5.48 -20.75
CA ASP A 386 56.23 -4.65 -21.63
C ASP A 386 55.26 -3.68 -22.34
N GLY A 387 55.77 -2.61 -22.96
CA GLY A 387 55.08 -1.86 -24.03
C GLY A 387 53.98 -0.89 -23.61
N ASP A 388 54.24 0.41 -23.46
CA ASP A 388 54.50 1.41 -24.53
C ASP A 388 53.26 1.60 -25.43
N ASP A 389 52.47 2.65 -25.23
CA ASP A 389 52.55 3.95 -25.95
C ASP A 389 51.96 3.80 -27.37
N THR A 390 50.88 4.47 -27.77
CA THR A 390 50.84 5.91 -27.99
C THR A 390 49.44 6.32 -28.46
N SER A 391 49.12 7.56 -28.13
CA SER A 391 48.02 8.36 -28.60
C SER A 391 48.23 8.95 -30.00
N SER A 392 47.09 9.29 -30.61
CA SER A 392 46.76 10.53 -31.31
C SER A 392 47.11 10.75 -32.80
N ASP A 393 46.16 11.49 -33.40
CA ASP A 393 46.21 12.36 -34.58
C ASP A 393 46.05 11.73 -35.97
N ALA A 394 45.42 12.36 -36.98
CA ALA A 394 44.35 13.34 -37.16
C ALA A 394 44.26 13.59 -38.68
N LYS A 395 43.06 13.98 -39.19
CA LYS A 395 42.78 14.69 -40.47
C LYS A 395 42.94 13.90 -41.80
N SER A 396 42.18 14.12 -42.88
CA SER A 396 41.09 15.06 -43.26
C SER A 396 40.58 14.71 -44.69
N ALA A 397 39.42 15.28 -45.05
CA ALA A 397 38.92 15.68 -46.39
C ALA A 397 37.88 14.74 -47.06
N ASN A 398 36.60 15.16 -47.16
CA ASN A 398 35.95 16.05 -48.16
C ASN A 398 35.27 15.17 -49.26
N SER A 399 34.08 15.36 -49.82
CA SER A 399 33.19 16.51 -50.05
C SER A 399 31.78 16.06 -50.52
N SER A 400 30.76 16.85 -50.14
CA SER A 400 29.61 17.34 -50.92
C SER A 400 28.58 16.40 -51.61
N ALA A 401 27.31 16.62 -51.22
CA ALA A 401 26.03 16.16 -51.79
C ALA A 401 25.59 17.00 -53.04
N PRO A 402 24.31 17.06 -53.49
CA PRO A 402 23.12 16.17 -53.41
C PRO A 402 22.36 15.99 -54.78
N ASN A 403 21.24 15.25 -54.76
CA ASN A 403 19.90 15.62 -55.30
C ASN A 403 19.15 14.55 -56.14
N ALA A 404 17.83 14.56 -55.98
CA ALA A 404 16.81 13.59 -56.41
C ALA A 404 16.30 13.75 -57.86
N LYS A 405 15.66 12.69 -58.42
CA LYS A 405 14.39 12.77 -59.19
C LYS A 405 13.79 11.41 -59.63
N LYS A 406 12.46 11.35 -59.46
CA LYS A 406 11.38 10.51 -60.04
C LYS A 406 11.55 9.97 -61.46
N THR A 407 10.95 8.79 -61.73
CA THR A 407 9.98 8.56 -62.85
C THR A 407 9.03 7.39 -62.55
N SER A 408 7.79 7.57 -62.99
CA SER A 408 6.60 6.69 -62.98
C SER A 408 6.47 5.85 -64.25
N SER A 409 5.74 4.72 -64.21
CA SER A 409 4.89 4.26 -65.31
C SER A 409 3.86 3.21 -64.85
N ASP A 410 2.59 3.54 -65.03
CA ASP A 410 1.41 2.67 -65.03
C ASP A 410 1.44 1.67 -66.20
N PHE A 411 0.93 0.44 -66.01
CA PHE A 411 0.11 -0.26 -67.01
C PHE A 411 -0.68 -1.41 -66.35
N VAL A 412 -1.98 -1.46 -66.67
CA VAL A 412 -3.02 -2.41 -66.24
C VAL A 412 -3.28 -3.37 -67.40
N ASP A 413 -3.53 -4.65 -67.14
CA ASP A 413 -4.30 -5.49 -68.07
C ASP A 413 -5.16 -6.52 -67.32
N ASP A 414 -6.44 -6.54 -67.68
CA ASP A 414 -7.56 -7.25 -67.09
C ASP A 414 -7.87 -8.56 -67.83
N GLY A 415 -7.97 -9.68 -67.11
CA GLY A 415 -9.06 -10.65 -67.26
C GLY A 415 -9.09 -11.68 -68.40
N LEU A 416 -9.53 -12.89 -68.00
CA LEU A 416 -10.19 -13.96 -68.76
C LEU A 416 -9.34 -14.88 -69.65
N ASP A 417 -9.06 -16.08 -69.13
CA ASP A 417 -9.36 -17.37 -69.80
C ASP A 417 -9.66 -18.44 -68.74
#